data_AF-A0A7W7VVA4-F1
#
_entry.id   AF-A0A7W7VVA4-F1
#
_cell.length_a   1.000
_cell.length_b   1.000
_cell.length_c   1.000
_cell.angle_alpha   90.00
_cell.angle_beta   90.00
_cell.angle_gamma   90.00
#
_symmetry.space_group_name_H-M   'P 1'
#
loop_
_entity.id
_entity.type
_entity.pdbx_description
1 polymer ?
#
loop_
_entity_poly.entity_id
_entity_poly.type
_entity_poly.pdbx_seq_one_letter_code
_entity_poly.pdbx_strand_id
1 'polypeptide(L)' 'MSEIRREASAIFAELTDALSNAGLDFPELGDGFQLTETGAILLRLRPLTLTEITRLTQALNSSADLS' A
#
# COMPACT_ATOMS: atom_id res chain seq x y z
N MET A 1 17.56 6.14 -12.75
CA MET A 1 16.95 4.86 -12.31
C MET A 1 17.07 4.59 -10.80
N SER A 2 18.17 4.95 -10.12
CA SER A 2 18.33 4.73 -8.66
C SER A 2 17.34 5.52 -7.79
N GLU A 3 17.03 6.77 -8.18
CA GLU A 3 16.25 7.68 -7.34
C GLU A 3 14.75 7.36 -7.27
N ILE A 4 14.14 7.07 -8.43
CA ILE A 4 12.73 6.62 -8.52
C ILE A 4 12.52 5.32 -7.73
N ARG A 5 13.49 4.39 -7.76
CA ARG A 5 13.41 3.14 -7.00
C ARG A 5 13.49 3.41 -5.49
N ARG A 6 14.32 4.37 -5.06
CA ARG A 6 14.43 4.78 -3.65
C ARG A 6 13.14 5.44 -3.17
N GLU A 7 12.58 6.37 -3.94
CA GLU A 7 11.31 7.04 -3.63
C GLU A 7 10.15 6.04 -3.60
N ALA A 8 10.05 5.15 -4.58
CA ALA A 8 9.05 4.10 -4.59
C ALA A 8 9.17 3.21 -3.34
N SER A 9 10.38 2.83 -2.94
CA SER A 9 10.62 2.04 -1.72
C SER A 9 10.17 2.74 -0.44
N ALA A 10 10.36 4.07 -0.35
CA ALA A 10 9.89 4.86 0.78
C ALA A 10 8.35 4.91 0.82
N ILE A 11 7.71 5.22 -0.32
CA ILE A 11 6.25 5.22 -0.45
C ILE A 11 5.67 3.83 -0.11
N PHE A 12 6.36 2.75 -0.49
CA PHE A 12 5.94 1.40 -0.15
C PHE A 12 6.01 1.11 1.34
N ALA A 13 7.05 1.54 2.03
CA ALA A 13 7.17 1.38 3.47
C ALA A 13 6.03 2.12 4.18
N GLU A 14 5.78 3.37 3.82
CA GLU A 14 4.69 4.17 4.40
C GLU A 14 3.30 3.55 4.15
N LEU A 15 3.04 3.07 2.93
CA LEU A 15 1.78 2.41 2.60
C LEU A 15 1.60 1.10 3.38
N THR A 16 2.67 0.32 3.52
CA THR A 16 2.65 -0.95 4.26
C THR A 16 2.38 -0.70 5.75
N ASP A 17 3.00 0.32 6.34
CA ASP A 17 2.79 0.70 7.73
C ASP A 17 1.35 1.19 7.96
N ALA A 18 0.82 2.05 7.08
CA ALA A 18 -0.56 2.55 7.19
C ALA A 18 -1.58 1.41 7.17
N LEU A 19 -1.35 0.41 6.33
CA LEU A 19 -2.25 -0.73 6.17
C LEU A 19 -2.08 -1.77 7.29
N SER A 20 -0.85 -1.97 7.77
CA SER A 20 -0.58 -2.80 8.95
C SER A 20 -1.25 -2.22 10.19
N ASN A 21 -1.20 -0.90 10.38
CA ASN A 21 -1.90 -0.19 11.44
C ASN A 21 -3.43 -0.31 11.33
N ALA A 22 -3.96 -0.52 10.12
CA ALA A 22 -5.37 -0.83 9.89
C ALA A 22 -5.74 -2.30 10.21
N GLY A 23 -4.78 -3.11 10.65
CA GLY A 23 -4.94 -4.54 10.90
C GLY A 23 -5.11 -5.34 9.61
N LEU A 24 -4.50 -4.89 8.51
CA LEU A 24 -4.48 -5.59 7.22
C LEU A 24 -3.10 -6.20 7.02
N ASP A 25 -3.01 -7.52 7.17
CA ASP A 25 -1.80 -8.25 6.82
C ASP A 25 -1.64 -8.35 5.30
N PHE A 26 -0.56 -7.76 4.80
CA PHE A 26 -0.15 -7.89 3.41
C PHE A 26 0.61 -9.20 3.17
N PRO A 27 0.38 -9.89 2.04
CA PRO A 27 1.32 -10.91 1.60
C PRO A 27 2.69 -10.25 1.37
N GLU A 28 3.77 -11.03 1.52
CA GLU A 28 5.14 -10.55 1.33
C GLU A 28 5.25 -9.67 0.06
N LEU A 29 5.91 -8.52 0.22
CA LEU A 29 6.04 -7.44 -0.77
C LEU A 29 6.52 -7.90 -2.16
N GLY A 30 7.01 -9.14 -2.29
CA GLY A 30 7.49 -9.73 -3.54
C GLY A 30 6.43 -10.05 -4.60
N ASP A 31 5.18 -10.34 -4.20
CA ASP A 31 4.13 -10.81 -5.15
C ASP A 31 2.98 -9.83 -5.40
N GLY A 32 2.95 -8.72 -4.66
CA GLY A 32 1.86 -7.75 -4.65
C GLY A 32 2.18 -6.39 -5.26
N PHE A 33 3.44 -6.09 -5.59
CA PHE A 33 3.85 -4.73 -5.92
C PHE A 33 4.61 -4.68 -7.25
N GLN A 34 4.22 -3.76 -8.13
CA GLN A 34 4.90 -3.54 -9.40
C GLN A 34 5.05 -2.05 -9.68
N LEU A 35 6.29 -1.60 -9.90
CA LEU A 35 6.58 -0.27 -10.44
C LEU A 35 6.57 -0.37 -11.97
N THR A 36 5.71 0.40 -12.63
CA THR A 36 5.65 0.46 -14.10
C THR A 36 6.81 1.30 -14.65
N GLU A 37 7.11 1.12 -15.94
CA GLU A 37 8.10 1.94 -16.65
C GLU A 37 7.74 3.43 -16.69
N THR A 38 6.44 3.75 -16.54
CA THR A 38 5.92 5.12 -16.45
C THR A 38 5.98 5.72 -15.05
N GLY A 39 6.50 4.98 -14.06
CA GLY A 39 6.61 5.44 -12.67
C GLY A 39 5.34 5.29 -11.84
N ALA A 40 4.32 4.57 -12.35
CA ALA A 40 3.13 4.25 -11.59
C ALA A 40 3.37 3.04 -10.69
N ILE A 41 2.72 3.03 -9.53
CA ILE A 41 2.76 1.91 -8.58
C ILE A 41 1.48 1.10 -8.72
N LEU A 42 1.62 -0.19 -9.01
CA LEU A 42 0.52 -1.16 -9.00
C LEU A 42 0.59 -2.01 -7.74
N LEU A 43 -0.55 -2.10 -7.06
CA LEU A 43 -0.74 -2.87 -5.84
C LEU A 43 -1.78 -3.96 -6.08
N ARG A 44 -1.37 -5.22 -5.95
CA ARG A 44 -2.26 -6.38 -5.98
C ARG A 44 -2.43 -6.93 -4.57
N LEU A 45 -3.64 -6.78 -4.06
CA LEU A 45 -4.03 -7.35 -2.78
C LEU A 45 -4.40 -8.83 -2.94
N ARG A 46 -4.18 -9.62 -1.89
CA ARG A 46 -4.86 -10.91 -1.76
C ARG A 46 -6.38 -10.67 -1.69
N PRO A 47 -7.21 -11.71 -1.88
CA PRO A 47 -8.62 -11.62 -1.55
C PRO A 47 -8.81 -11.11 -0.10
N LEU A 48 -9.67 -10.12 0.05
CA LEU A 48 -10.03 -9.51 1.32
C LEU A 48 -11.45 -9.93 1.71
N THR A 49 -11.67 -10.12 3.00
CA THR A 49 -13.00 -10.22 3.60
C THR A 49 -13.69 -8.86 3.62
N LEU A 50 -15.02 -8.83 3.78
CA LEU A 50 -15.78 -7.57 3.89
C LEU A 50 -15.33 -6.70 5.06
N THR A 51 -14.95 -7.32 6.18
CA THR A 51 -14.41 -6.61 7.35
C THR A 51 -13.07 -5.95 7.04
N GLU A 52 -12.18 -6.64 6.32
CA GLU A 52 -10.90 -6.09 5.88
C GLU A 52 -11.09 -4.96 4.86
N ILE A 53 -12.05 -5.07 3.95
CA ILE A 53 -12.39 -3.97 3.03
C ILE A 53 -12.86 -2.73 3.82
N THR A 54 -13.68 -2.93 4.86
CA THR A 54 -14.16 -1.81 5.69
C THR A 54 -13.01 -1.14 6.44
N ARG A 55 -12.07 -1.91 7.00
CA ARG A 55 -10.86 -1.39 7.67
C ARG A 55 -9.95 -0.65 6.69
N LEU A 56 -9.79 -1.18 5.48
CA LEU A 56 -9.04 -0.51 4.40
C LEU A 56 -9.63 0.85 4.08
N THR A 57 -10.96 0.92 3.86
CA THR A 57 -11.65 2.18 3.59
C THR A 57 -11.49 3.19 4.73
N GLN A 58 -11.59 2.73 5.99
CA GLN A 58 -11.38 3.60 7.15
C GLN A 58 -9.96 4.15 7.20
N ALA A 59 -8.95 3.30 7.01
CA ALA A 59 -7.55 3.72 7.01
C ALA A 59 -7.26 4.76 5.94
N LEU A 60 -7.75 4.55 4.71
CA LEU A 60 -7.58 5.49 3.61
C LEU A 60 -8.24 6.85 3.88
N ASN A 61 -9.43 6.87 4.51
CA ASN A 61 -10.12 8.11 4.86
C ASN A 61 -9.42 8.84 6.01
N SER A 62 -8.94 8.13 7.03
CA SER A 62 -8.21 8.74 8.15
C SER A 62 -6.89 9.37 7.72
N SER A 63 -6.22 8.81 6.71
CA SER A 63 -5.03 9.42 6.10
C SER A 63 -5.36 10.67 5.27
N ALA A 64 -6.56 10.78 4.70
CA ALA A 64 -6.99 11.93 3.90
C ALA A 64 -7.35 13.15 4.76
N ASP A 65 -7.85 12.95 5.99
CA ASP A 65 -8.20 14.04 6.93
C ASP A 65 -6.98 14.71 7.60
N LEU A 66 -5.77 14.17 7.40
CA LEU A 66 -4.52 14.75 7.91
C LEU A 66 -3.79 15.64 6.88
N SER A 67 -4.40 15.87 5.71
CA SER A 67 -3.90 16.72 4.61
C SER A 67 -4.64 18.05 4.53
#